data_AF-A0A4Y2E7A0-F1
#
_entry.id   AF-A0A4Y2E7A0-F1
#
_cell.length_a   1.000
_cell.length_b   1.000
_cell.length_c   1.000
_cell.angle_alpha   90.00
_cell.angle_beta   90.00
_cell.angle_gamma   90.00
#
_symmetry.space_group_name_H-M   'P 1'
#
loop_
_entity.id
_entity.type
_entity.pdbx_description
1 polymer ?
#
loop_
_entity_poly.entity_id
_entity_poly.type
_entity_poly.pdbx_seq_one_letter_code
_entity_poly.pdbx_strand_id
1 'polypeptide(L)'
;EQLTLLFDHPAYSPDLAPSDFHLLRKLSDFLGGKRFGSDEELENAVTTWLNELATEDYDMGILKLVDRYDKCLSVGDDYVEK
;
A
#
# COMPACT_ATOMS: atom_id res chain seq x y z
N GLU A 1 -25.87 16.25 -9.93
CA GLU A 1 -25.26 14.94 -9.64
C GLU A 1 -24.11 15.17 -8.67
N GLN A 2 -24.07 14.47 -7.53
CA GLN A 2 -22.95 14.57 -6.59
C GLN A 2 -21.86 13.61 -7.06
N LEU A 3 -20.73 14.15 -7.51
CA LEU A 3 -19.52 13.38 -7.78
C LEU A 3 -18.99 12.86 -6.44
N THR A 4 -19.29 11.62 -6.11
CA THR A 4 -18.56 10.93 -5.05
C THR A 4 -17.12 10.81 -5.50
N LEU A 5 -16.19 11.48 -4.81
CA LEU A 5 -14.72 11.29 -4.90
C LEU A 5 -14.29 9.90 -4.39
N LEU A 6 -15.15 8.89 -4.55
CA LEU A 6 -14.88 7.51 -4.17
C LEU A 6 -14.36 6.80 -5.41
N PHE A 7 -13.14 6.27 -5.31
CA PHE A 7 -12.56 5.47 -6.36
C PHE A 7 -13.16 4.05 -6.30
N ASP A 8 -13.73 3.59 -7.40
CA ASP A 8 -14.34 2.26 -7.46
C ASP A 8 -13.27 1.19 -7.24
N HIS A 9 -13.43 0.44 -6.15
CA HIS A 9 -12.51 -0.62 -5.76
C HIS A 9 -13.18 -1.98 -5.93
N PRO A 10 -12.66 -2.86 -6.80
CA PRO A 10 -13.19 -4.22 -6.96
C PRO A 10 -13.01 -5.04 -5.67
N ALA A 11 -13.95 -5.96 -5.40
CA ALA A 11 -13.88 -6.81 -4.22
C ALA A 11 -12.65 -7.72 -4.26
N TYR A 12 -11.97 -7.88 -3.11
CA TYR A 12 -10.81 -8.78 -2.95
C TYR A 12 -9.60 -8.46 -3.84
N SER A 13 -9.36 -7.18 -4.15
CA SER A 13 -8.22 -6.74 -4.99
C SER A 13 -7.14 -5.97 -4.21
N PRO A 14 -6.43 -6.60 -3.26
CA PRO A 14 -5.34 -5.96 -2.51
C PRO A 14 -4.18 -5.56 -3.43
N ASP A 15 -4.06 -6.16 -4.60
CA ASP A 15 -3.13 -5.79 -5.66
C ASP A 15 -3.46 -4.44 -6.32
N LEU A 16 -4.65 -3.89 -6.10
CA LEU A 16 -5.09 -2.56 -6.51
C LEU A 16 -5.20 -1.57 -5.34
N ALA A 17 -4.86 -1.96 -4.11
CA ALA A 17 -4.78 -1.07 -2.97
C ALA A 17 -3.33 -0.63 -2.72
N PRO A 18 -2.96 0.66 -2.90
CA PRO A 18 -1.60 1.13 -2.66
C PRO A 18 -1.09 0.89 -1.24
N SER A 19 -2.00 0.87 -0.25
CA SER A 19 -1.67 0.47 1.12
C SER A 19 -1.12 -0.95 1.16
N ASP A 20 -1.75 -1.89 0.48
CA ASP A 20 -1.45 -3.32 0.58
C ASP A 20 -0.26 -3.72 -0.28
N PHE A 21 -0.25 -3.33 -1.56
CA PHE A 21 0.83 -3.74 -2.47
C PHE A 21 2.14 -2.97 -2.30
N HIS A 22 2.09 -1.77 -1.69
CA HIS A 22 3.25 -0.89 -1.54
C HIS A 22 3.62 -0.58 -0.08
N LEU A 23 2.78 0.18 0.64
CA LEU A 23 3.15 0.72 1.95
C LEU A 23 3.31 -0.37 3.02
N LEU A 24 2.30 -1.23 3.19
CA LEU A 24 2.31 -2.33 4.16
C LEU A 24 3.36 -3.38 3.83
N ARG A 25 3.71 -3.54 2.54
CA ARG A 25 4.83 -4.40 2.13
C ARG A 25 6.16 -3.86 2.67
N LYS A 26 6.45 -2.58 2.45
CA LYS A 26 7.65 -1.93 3.00
C LYS A 26 7.64 -1.94 4.53
N LEU A 27 6.48 -1.72 5.15
CA LEU A 27 6.32 -1.78 6.61
C LEU A 27 6.61 -3.19 7.13
N SER A 28 6.12 -4.24 6.47
CA SER A 28 6.43 -5.63 6.82
C SER A 28 7.93 -5.91 6.73
N ASP A 29 8.62 -5.40 5.71
CA ASP A 29 10.07 -5.53 5.57
C ASP A 29 10.81 -4.80 6.72
N PHE A 30 10.32 -3.61 7.10
CA PHE A 30 10.83 -2.90 8.27
C PHE A 30 10.58 -3.69 9.56
N LEU A 31 9.37 -4.19 9.80
CA LEU A 31 9.03 -4.91 11.03
C LEU A 31 9.67 -6.30 11.12
N GLY A 32 10.14 -6.85 10.01
CA GLY A 32 10.73 -8.17 9.91
C GLY A 32 11.79 -8.45 10.98
N GLY A 33 11.51 -9.44 11.83
CA GLY A 33 12.45 -9.90 12.86
C GLY A 33 12.59 -9.00 14.09
N LYS A 34 11.91 -7.85 14.14
CA LYS A 34 11.89 -6.98 15.32
C LYS A 34 10.97 -7.57 16.40
N ARG A 35 11.35 -7.37 17.66
CA ARG A 35 10.51 -7.67 18.83
C ARG A 35 10.36 -6.40 19.63
N PHE A 36 9.13 -6.08 20.00
CA PHE A 36 8.78 -4.92 20.81
C PHE A 36 8.31 -5.41 22.18
N GLY A 37 8.68 -4.70 23.23
CA GLY A 37 8.31 -5.01 24.61
C GLY A 37 6.91 -4.51 25.00
N SER A 38 6.34 -3.58 24.23
CA SER A 38 5.01 -3.02 24.43
C SER A 38 4.40 -2.51 23.11
N ASP A 39 3.09 -2.28 23.13
CA ASP A 39 2.37 -1.65 22.02
C ASP A 39 2.87 -0.21 21.79
N GLU A 40 3.18 0.53 22.86
CA GLU A 40 3.74 1.89 22.77
C GLU A 40 5.09 1.91 22.05
N GLU A 41 5.95 0.90 22.27
CA GLU A 41 7.23 0.78 21.56
C GLU A 41 7.01 0.50 20.06
N LEU A 42 6.06 -0.37 19.73
CA LEU A 42 5.66 -0.66 18.35
C LEU A 42 5.09 0.58 17.65
N GLU A 43 4.13 1.27 18.30
CA GLU A 43 3.49 2.48 17.77
C GLU A 43 4.52 3.58 17.49
N ASN A 44 5.45 3.81 18.43
CA ASN A 44 6.54 4.76 18.24
C ASN A 44 7.44 4.36 17.07
N ALA A 45 7.84 3.09 16.97
CA ALA A 45 8.69 2.61 15.88
C ALA A 45 8.02 2.75 14.50
N VAL A 46 6.73 2.41 14.39
CA VAL A 46 5.96 2.58 13.14
C VAL A 46 5.78 4.06 12.80
N THR A 47 5.49 4.90 13.79
CA THR A 47 5.32 6.35 13.59
C THR A 47 6.62 7.01 13.12
N THR A 48 7.75 6.69 13.76
CA THR A 48 9.06 7.16 13.31
C THR A 48 9.36 6.70 11.89
N TRP A 49 9.13 5.42 11.58
CA TRP A 49 9.36 4.90 10.23
C TRP A 49 8.52 5.61 9.17
N LEU A 50 7.23 5.86 9.43
CA LEU A 50 6.35 6.60 8.53
C LEU A 50 6.82 8.03 8.29
N ASN A 51 7.34 8.70 9.33
CA ASN A 51 7.86 10.07 9.25
C ASN A 51 9.21 10.16 8.54
N GLU A 52 10.01 9.09 8.55
CA GLU A 52 11.28 8.99 7.83
C GLU A 52 11.11 8.54 6.38
N LEU A 53 9.94 7.99 6.02
CA LEU A 53 9.65 7.57 4.66
C LEU A 53 9.61 8.78 3.72
N ALA A 54 10.35 8.71 2.62
CA ALA A 54 10.43 9.80 1.65
C ALA A 54 9.07 10.06 1.01
N THR A 55 8.73 11.32 0.73
CA THR A 55 7.49 11.70 0.03
C THR A 55 7.37 10.95 -1.31
N GLU A 56 8.49 10.80 -2.01
CA GLU A 56 8.58 10.11 -3.29
C GLU A 56 8.19 8.63 -3.22
N ASP A 57 8.33 7.99 -2.04
CA ASP A 57 7.87 6.61 -1.86
C ASP A 57 6.33 6.53 -1.85
N TYR A 58 5.66 7.49 -1.20
CA TYR A 58 4.20 7.58 -1.26
C TYR A 58 3.72 7.87 -2.69
N ASP A 59 4.36 8.83 -3.36
CA ASP A 59 4.05 9.17 -4.75
C ASP A 59 4.23 7.96 -5.67
N MET A 60 5.31 7.19 -5.49
CA MET A 60 5.56 5.98 -6.26
C MET A 60 4.48 4.91 -6.02
N GLY A 61 4.01 4.75 -4.78
CA GLY A 61 2.91 3.83 -4.45
C GLY A 61 1.62 4.19 -5.19
N ILE A 62 1.28 5.48 -5.26
CA ILE A 62 0.11 5.98 -5.97
C ILE A 62 0.29 5.88 -7.49
N LEU A 63 1.45 6.25 -8.03
CA LEU A 63 1.71 6.18 -9.48
C LEU A 63 1.65 4.74 -10.01
N LYS A 64 2.14 3.76 -9.24
CA LYS A 64 2.05 2.33 -9.57
C LYS A 64 0.62 1.82 -9.69
N LEU A 65 -0.38 2.55 -9.17
CA LEU A 65 -1.78 2.20 -9.32
C LEU A 65 -2.19 2.19 -10.79
N VAL A 66 -1.72 3.17 -11.58
CA VAL A 66 -2.03 3.29 -13.01
C VAL A 66 -1.58 2.03 -13.76
N ASP A 67 -0.30 1.68 -13.61
CA ASP A 67 0.30 0.50 -14.26
C ASP A 67 -0.40 -0.80 -13.83
N ARG A 68 -0.85 -0.89 -12.57
CA ARG A 68 -1.54 -2.06 -12.03
C ARG A 68 -2.96 -2.20 -12.58
N TYR A 69 -3.68 -1.10 -12.74
CA TYR A 69 -5.00 -1.12 -13.40
C TYR A 69 -4.87 -1.53 -14.87
N ASP A 70 -3.90 -0.98 -15.59
CA ASP A 70 -3.64 -1.37 -16.99
C ASP A 70 -3.32 -2.86 -17.09
N LYS A 71 -2.50 -3.38 -16.16
CA LYS A 71 -2.17 -4.81 -16.12
C LYS A 71 -3.39 -5.66 -15.78
N CYS A 72 -4.21 -5.27 -14.81
CA CYS A 72 -5.46 -5.97 -14.44
C CYS A 72 -6.41 -6.11 -15.63
N LEU A 73 -6.62 -5.01 -16.38
CA LEU A 73 -7.43 -5.03 -17.61
C LEU A 73 -6.82 -5.95 -18.69
N SER A 74 -5.50 -5.98 -18.81
CA SER A 74 -4.81 -6.79 -19.82
C SER A 74 -4.91 -8.30 -19.57
N VAL A 75 -5.09 -8.73 -18.32
CA VAL A 75 -5.22 -10.15 -17.95
C VAL A 75 -6.68 -10.59 -17.77
N GLY A 76 -7.64 -9.74 -18.15
CA GLY A 76 -9.07 -10.05 -18.03
C GLY A 76 -9.58 -10.02 -16.60
N ASP A 77 -9.15 -9.02 -15.83
CA ASP A 77 -9.50 -8.80 -14.42
C ASP A 77 -9.00 -9.88 -13.44
N ASP A 78 -7.98 -10.66 -13.85
CA ASP A 78 -7.25 -11.60 -12.97
C ASP A 78 -6.19 -10.88 -12.12
N TYR A 79 -5.69 -11.55 -11.08
CA TYR A 79 -4.73 -11.01 -10.12
C TYR A 79 -3.42 -10.55 -10.77
N VAL A 80 -2.98 -9.36 -10.37
CA VAL A 80 -1.71 -8.81 -10.81
C VAL A 80 -0.58 -9.28 -9.89
N GLU A 81 0.23 -10.22 -10.39
CA GLU A 81 1.47 -10.63 -9.71
C GLU A 81 2.42 -9.45 -9.46
N LYS A 82 3.18 -9.59 -8.36
CA LYS A 82 4.13 -8.60 -7.81
C LYS A 82 5.31 -8.28 -8.72
#